data_AF-A0A7T8JTK6-F1
#
_entry.id   AF-A0A7T8JTK6-F1
#
_cell.length_a   1.000
_cell.length_b   1.000
_cell.length_c   1.000
_cell.angle_alpha   90.00
_cell.angle_beta   90.00
_cell.angle_gamma   90.00
#
_symmetry.space_group_name_H-M   'P 1'
#
loop_
_entity.id
_entity.type
_entity.pdbx_description
1 polymer ?
#
loop_
_entity_poly.entity_id
_entity_poly.type
_entity_poly.pdbx_seq_one_letter_code
_entity_poly.pdbx_strand_id
1 'polypeptide(L)'
;NKILEEEDEDGCPRIHARYLLWNNTAPGEISIQPCPVGTSGLARWICNHEGSRETPSPDMSDCKSHSMSELEASTRNEEPESVIASRLSILS
;
A
#
# COMPACT_ATOMS: atom_id res chain seq x y z
N ASN A 1 9.11 -7.39 40.80
CA ASN A 1 9.39 -8.37 39.73
C ASN A 1 8.11 -8.87 39.10
N LYS A 2 7.54 -8.06 38.20
CA LYS A 2 6.71 -8.54 37.09
C LYS A 2 6.95 -7.53 35.98
N ILE A 3 8.11 -7.69 35.33
CA ILE A 3 8.42 -6.99 34.09
C ILE A 3 7.34 -7.45 33.12
N LEU A 4 6.72 -6.48 32.47
CA LEU A 4 5.65 -6.64 31.49
C LEU A 4 6.02 -7.81 30.58
N GLU A 5 5.23 -8.89 30.66
CA GLU A 5 5.20 -9.91 29.63
C GLU A 5 4.68 -9.18 28.39
N GLU A 6 5.59 -8.61 27.60
CA GLU A 6 5.38 -8.45 26.17
C GLU A 6 5.21 -9.89 25.70
N GLU A 7 3.95 -10.34 25.64
CA GLU A 7 3.61 -11.54 24.89
C GLU A 7 4.29 -11.36 23.54
N ASP A 8 5.29 -12.20 23.24
CA ASP A 8 5.81 -12.40 21.91
C ASP A 8 4.59 -12.75 21.06
N GLU A 9 3.92 -11.73 20.54
CA GLU A 9 2.84 -11.89 19.60
C GLU A 9 3.57 -12.48 18.40
N ASP A 10 3.38 -13.78 18.14
CA ASP A 10 4.11 -14.58 17.14
C ASP A 10 3.99 -14.05 15.68
N GLY A 11 3.50 -12.82 15.50
CA GLY A 11 3.26 -12.13 14.25
C GLY A 11 4.01 -10.81 14.11
N CYS A 12 3.65 -10.10 13.05
CA CYS A 12 4.30 -8.85 12.69
C CYS A 12 3.71 -7.71 13.52
N PRO A 13 4.52 -6.97 14.29
CA PRO A 13 4.03 -5.93 15.17
C PRO A 13 3.49 -4.74 14.39
N ARG A 14 2.70 -3.93 15.09
CA ARG A 14 2.22 -2.64 14.58
C ARG A 14 3.37 -1.70 14.25
N ILE A 15 3.34 -1.12 13.05
CA ILE A 15 4.39 -0.21 12.58
C ILE A 15 3.82 0.86 11.65
N HIS A 16 4.39 2.06 11.67
CA HIS A 16 4.15 3.09 10.67
C HIS A 16 5.15 2.96 9.52
N ALA A 17 4.65 2.80 8.29
CA ALA A 17 5.48 2.76 7.08
C ALA A 17 4.68 3.27 5.89
N ARG A 18 5.34 4.01 4.98
CA ARG A 18 4.73 4.57 3.76
C ARG A 18 3.44 5.37 4.03
N TYR A 19 3.45 6.17 5.11
CA TYR A 19 2.30 6.99 5.55
C TYR A 19 1.06 6.19 5.98
N LEU A 20 1.23 4.89 6.25
CA LEU A 20 0.16 4.00 6.72
C LEU A 20 0.53 3.43 8.09
N LEU A 21 -0.51 3.15 8.88
CA LEU A 21 -0.41 2.39 10.11
C LEU A 21 -0.75 0.93 9.82
N TRP A 22 0.26 0.06 9.91
CA TRP A 22 0.09 -1.37 9.77
C TRP A 22 -0.25 -1.96 11.13
N ASN A 23 -1.41 -2.58 11.28
CA ASN A 23 -1.81 -3.27 12.51
C ASN A 23 -0.97 -4.53 12.74
N ASN A 24 -1.05 -5.07 13.96
CA ASN A 24 -0.55 -6.41 14.29
C ASN A 24 -1.13 -7.42 13.28
N THR A 25 -0.29 -8.27 12.72
CA THR A 25 -0.67 -9.21 11.66
C THR A 25 -0.16 -10.60 12.05
N ALA A 26 -1.04 -11.60 12.09
CA ALA A 26 -0.66 -12.96 12.45
C ALA A 26 0.36 -13.54 11.45
N PRO A 27 1.22 -14.48 11.88
CA PRO A 27 2.19 -15.12 10.98
C PRO A 27 1.48 -15.89 9.86
N GLY A 28 1.91 -15.69 8.62
CA GLY A 28 1.29 -16.23 7.41
C GLY A 28 0.15 -15.39 6.83
N GLU A 29 -0.29 -14.33 7.52
CA GLU A 29 -1.38 -13.45 7.06
C GLU A 29 -0.87 -12.23 6.30
N ILE A 30 -1.77 -11.61 5.52
CA ILE A 30 -1.49 -10.39 4.77
C ILE A 30 -2.22 -9.21 5.43
N SER A 31 -1.46 -8.18 5.80
CA SER A 31 -2.03 -6.91 6.23
C SER A 31 -2.44 -6.11 5.00
N ILE A 32 -3.66 -5.57 4.99
CA ILE A 32 -4.20 -4.76 3.90
C ILE A 32 -4.63 -3.41 4.47
N GLN A 33 -4.20 -2.33 3.84
CA GLN A 33 -4.55 -0.97 4.23
C GLN A 33 -5.07 -0.20 3.00
N PRO A 34 -6.02 0.73 3.16
CA PRO A 34 -6.32 1.69 2.11
C PRO A 34 -5.06 2.49 1.78
N CYS A 35 -4.86 2.83 0.50
CA CYS A 35 -3.72 3.65 0.11
C CYS A 35 -3.74 5.04 0.80
N PRO A 36 -2.57 5.69 0.95
CA PRO A 36 -2.48 6.99 1.60
C PRO A 36 -3.37 8.06 0.97
N VAL A 37 -3.65 9.11 1.74
CA VAL A 37 -4.40 10.28 1.26
C VAL A 37 -3.79 10.83 -0.03
N GLY A 38 -4.65 11.15 -1.00
CA GLY A 38 -4.23 11.61 -2.34
C GLY A 38 -4.03 10.48 -3.36
N THR A 39 -4.13 9.23 -2.93
CA THR A 39 -4.11 8.05 -3.80
C THR A 39 -5.34 7.17 -3.59
N SER A 40 -5.60 6.25 -4.51
CA SER A 40 -6.65 5.24 -4.47
C SER A 40 -6.04 3.84 -4.59
N GLY A 41 -6.76 2.81 -4.12
CA GLY A 41 -6.31 1.40 -4.14
C GLY A 41 -6.03 0.82 -2.76
N LEU A 42 -5.37 -0.34 -2.73
CA LEU A 42 -5.00 -1.06 -1.51
C LEU A 42 -3.50 -1.36 -1.43
N ALA A 43 -2.87 -1.00 -0.31
CA ALA A 43 -1.51 -1.41 0.02
C ALA A 43 -1.52 -2.75 0.76
N ARG A 44 -0.51 -3.59 0.55
CA ARG A 44 -0.42 -4.94 1.14
C ARG A 44 0.95 -5.18 1.76
N TRP A 45 1.00 -5.90 2.88
CA TRP A 45 2.26 -6.33 3.48
C TRP A 45 2.13 -7.68 4.15
N ILE A 46 2.88 -8.65 3.63
CA ILE A 46 2.82 -10.03 4.09
C ILE A 46 3.61 -10.18 5.39
N CYS A 47 3.00 -10.84 6.37
CA CYS A 47 3.68 -11.36 7.53
C CYS A 47 4.04 -12.82 7.29
N ASN A 48 5.33 -13.15 7.29
CA ASN A 48 5.78 -14.51 7.09
C ASN A 48 5.45 -15.40 8.31
N HIS A 49 5.63 -16.71 8.18
CA HIS A 49 5.35 -17.66 9.26
C HIS A 49 6.28 -17.55 10.47
N GLU A 50 7.37 -16.78 10.37
CA GLU A 50 8.34 -16.51 11.44
C GLU A 50 8.02 -15.19 12.19
N GLY A 51 6.84 -14.61 11.95
CA GLY A 51 6.41 -13.37 12.60
C GLY A 51 7.13 -12.11 12.08
N SER A 52 7.80 -12.20 10.93
CA SER A 52 8.56 -11.11 10.32
C SER A 52 7.94 -10.64 9.01
N ARG A 53 8.13 -9.36 8.67
CA ARG A 53 7.68 -8.80 7.40
C ARG A 53 8.44 -9.47 6.26
N GLU A 54 7.74 -10.05 5.29
CA GLU A 54 8.36 -10.80 4.18
C GLU A 54 9.27 -9.91 3.32
N THR A 55 8.94 -8.63 3.22
CA THR A 55 9.72 -7.62 2.49
C THR A 55 10.07 -6.42 3.37
N PRO A 56 11.17 -5.69 3.09
CA PRO A 56 11.53 -4.47 3.82
C PRO A 56 10.54 -3.31 3.70
N SER A 57 9.67 -3.32 2.68
CA SER A 57 8.68 -2.29 2.41
C SER A 57 7.38 -2.94 1.91
N PRO A 58 6.21 -2.41 2.27
CA PRO A 58 4.94 -2.90 1.77
C PRO A 58 4.82 -2.74 0.25
N ASP A 59 3.98 -3.57 -0.35
CA ASP A 59 3.56 -3.44 -1.74
C ASP A 59 2.54 -2.30 -1.87
N MET A 60 2.92 -1.31 -2.68
CA MET A 60 2.15 -0.10 -2.96
C MET A 60 1.75 -0.03 -4.45
N SER A 61 1.91 -1.10 -5.22
CA SER A 61 1.71 -1.12 -6.68
C SER A 61 0.28 -0.80 -7.11
N ASP A 62 -0.70 -1.04 -6.24
CA ASP A 62 -2.11 -0.69 -6.46
C ASP A 62 -2.42 0.77 -6.08
N CYS A 63 -1.50 1.48 -5.42
CA CYS A 63 -1.70 2.87 -5.02
C CYS A 63 -1.44 3.83 -6.19
N LYS A 64 -2.50 4.48 -6.66
CA LYS A 64 -2.47 5.39 -7.81
C LYS A 64 -2.94 6.78 -7.44
N SER A 65 -2.30 7.81 -7.99
CA SER A 65 -2.79 9.19 -7.82
C SER A 65 -4.13 9.38 -8.52
N HIS A 66 -4.88 10.40 -8.09
CA HIS A 66 -6.13 10.76 -8.75
C HIS A 66 -5.93 11.06 -10.24
N SER A 67 -4.88 11.82 -10.59
CA SER A 67 -4.56 12.16 -11.98
C SER A 67 -4.19 10.93 -12.82
N MET A 68 -3.54 9.92 -12.24
CA MET A 68 -3.30 8.65 -12.94
C MET A 68 -4.61 7.89 -13.19
N SER A 69 -5.53 7.92 -12.23
CA SER A 69 -6.85 7.31 -12.39
C SER A 69 -7.69 8.00 -13.48
N GLU A 70 -7.62 9.34 -13.56
CA GLU A 70 -8.24 10.12 -14.63
C GLU A 70 -7.64 9.79 -16.00
N LEU A 71 -6.31 9.70 -16.09
CA LEU A 71 -5.62 9.34 -17.33
C LEU A 71 -6.00 7.95 -17.82
N GLU A 72 -6.07 6.97 -16.92
CA GLU A 72 -6.56 5.63 -17.26
C GLU A 72 -8.01 5.65 -17.75
N ALA A 73 -8.86 6.49 -17.16
CA ALA A 73 -10.24 6.66 -17.61
C ALA A 73 -10.29 7.29 -19.01
N SER A 74 -9.49 8.32 -19.29
CA SER A 74 -9.36 8.89 -20.64
C SER A 74 -8.91 7.85 -21.67
N THR A 75 -7.98 6.96 -21.30
CA THR A 75 -7.53 5.87 -22.17
C THR A 75 -8.66 4.86 -22.45
N ARG A 76 -9.39 4.44 -21.41
CA ARG A 76 -10.53 3.50 -21.55
C ARG A 76 -11.69 4.08 -22.35
N ASN A 77 -11.87 5.39 -22.29
CA ASN A 77 -12.91 6.11 -23.03
C ASN A 77 -12.47 6.50 -24.46
N GLU A 78 -11.28 6.05 -24.90
CA GLU A 78 -10.75 6.28 -26.25
C GLU A 78 -10.67 7.77 -26.62
N GLU A 79 -10.31 8.61 -25.65
CA GLU A 79 -10.02 10.03 -25.90
C GLU A 79 -8.87 10.18 -26.92
N PRO A 80 -8.83 11.27 -27.71
CA PRO A 80 -7.77 11.48 -28.70
C PRO A 80 -6.37 11.38 -28.09
N GLU A 81 -5.43 10.76 -28.81
CA GLU A 81 -4.05 10.56 -28.35
C GLU A 81 -3.39 11.87 -27.90
N SER A 82 -3.65 12.98 -28.60
CA SER A 82 -3.12 14.30 -28.24
C SER A 82 -3.59 14.77 -26.86
N VAL A 83 -4.80 14.40 -26.44
CA VAL A 83 -5.34 14.70 -25.10
C VAL A 83 -4.65 13.83 -24.06
N ILE A 84 -4.47 12.54 -24.34
CA ILE A 84 -3.77 11.60 -23.44
C ILE A 84 -2.31 12.01 -23.26
N ALA A 85 -1.60 12.31 -24.35
CA ALA A 85 -0.21 12.77 -24.35
C ALA A 85 -0.03 14.09 -23.59
N SER A 86 -0.97 15.04 -23.76
CA SER A 86 -0.97 16.31 -23.02
C SER A 86 -1.13 16.09 -21.51
N ARG A 87 -2.05 15.23 -21.09
CA ARG A 87 -2.26 14.91 -19.66
C ARG A 87 -1.04 14.20 -19.06
N LEU A 88 -0.45 13.27 -19.80
CA LEU A 88 0.79 12.57 -19.41
C LEU A 88 1.95 13.55 -19.17
N SER A 89 2.10 14.56 -20.02
CA SER A 89 3.16 15.58 -19.89
C SER A 89 3.13 16.35 -18.57
N ILE A 90 1.99 16.37 -17.86
CA ILE A 90 1.83 17.09 -16.59
C ILE A 90 2.23 16.19 -15.40
N LEU A 91 2.38 14.88 -15.62
CA LEU A 91 2.69 13.89 -14.58
C LEU A 91 4.16 13.43 -14.57
N SER A 92 4.94 13.81 -15.59
CA SER A 92 6.35 13.44 -15.78
C SER A 92 7.34 14.48 -15.26
#